data_AF-A0A8S3T3H1-F1
#
_entry.id   AF-A0A8S3T3H1-F1
#
_cell.length_a   1.000
_cell.length_b   1.000
_cell.length_c   1.000
_cell.angle_alpha   90.00
_cell.angle_beta   90.00
_cell.angle_gamma   90.00
#
_symmetry.space_group_name_H-M   'P 1'
#
loop_
_entity.id
_entity.type
_entity.pdbx_description
1 polymer ?
#
loop_
_entity_poly.entity_id
_entity_poly.type
_entity_poly.pdbx_seq_one_letter_code
_entity_poly.pdbx_strand_id
1 'polypeptide(L)'
;MDLMSSIEYFYIGEPTYLSDHVPISVILKCNICHTERKSHKNFTQLGVKYRWENTSRDKMIEVLGENFIKQQIRDFEDSQFEQTFSGIDKATSDIKNIFESLANKSCKIVRYKKYKQKILNRKPWVDHEVRDLKKTIKAKGAKLRREPFNLELKCNFFTHAKKLKK
;
A
#
# COMPACT_ATOMS: atom_id res chain seq x y z
N MET A 1 -2.97 -24.10 10.86
CA MET A 1 -4.31 -23.67 11.32
C MET A 1 -4.94 -22.86 10.21
N ASP A 2 -6.19 -23.17 9.87
CA ASP A 2 -6.95 -22.41 8.87
C ASP A 2 -7.29 -21.02 9.43
N LEU A 3 -6.98 -19.96 8.69
CA LEU A 3 -7.22 -18.57 9.10
C LEU A 3 -8.69 -18.32 9.44
N MET A 4 -9.60 -19.00 8.74
CA MET A 4 -11.04 -18.85 8.95
C MET A 4 -11.49 -19.37 10.32
N SER A 5 -10.78 -20.36 10.88
CA SER A 5 -11.06 -20.91 12.21
C SER A 5 -10.70 -19.95 13.36
N SER A 6 -10.04 -18.83 13.06
CA SER A 6 -9.63 -17.83 14.05
C SER A 6 -10.58 -16.64 14.17
N ILE A 7 -11.67 -16.60 13.39
CA ILE A 7 -12.65 -15.51 13.43
C ILE A 7 -13.57 -15.69 14.63
N GLU A 8 -13.47 -14.79 15.61
CA GLU A 8 -14.38 -14.74 16.77
C GLU A 8 -15.64 -13.93 16.48
N TYR A 9 -15.53 -12.95 15.59
CA TYR A 9 -16.64 -12.07 15.24
C TYR A 9 -16.55 -11.64 13.79
N PHE A 10 -17.69 -11.65 13.11
CA PHE A 10 -17.83 -11.17 11.75
C PHE A 10 -19.15 -10.42 11.62
N TYR A 11 -19.09 -9.19 11.13
CA TYR A 11 -20.25 -8.34 10.96
C TYR A 11 -20.16 -7.53 9.68
N ILE A 12 -21.26 -7.49 8.94
CA ILE A 12 -21.45 -6.64 7.78
C ILE A 12 -22.45 -5.56 8.21
N GLY A 13 -22.03 -4.30 8.18
CA GLY A 13 -22.87 -3.18 8.57
C GLY A 13 -24.03 -2.92 7.62
N GLU A 14 -24.85 -1.93 7.96
CA GLU A 14 -25.86 -1.45 7.04
C GLU A 14 -25.25 -0.46 6.03
N PRO A 15 -25.74 -0.43 4.78
CA PRO A 15 -25.41 0.62 3.84
C PRO A 15 -25.76 1.98 4.43
N THR A 16 -24.90 2.98 4.18
CA THR A 16 -25.19 4.35 4.61
C THR A 16 -25.69 5.16 3.43
N TYR A 17 -26.57 6.12 3.66
CA TYR A 17 -27.08 7.03 2.64
C TYR A 17 -26.01 7.90 1.93
N LEU A 18 -24.74 7.79 2.35
CA LEU A 18 -23.60 8.56 1.82
C LEU A 18 -22.59 7.70 1.04
N SER A 19 -22.77 6.38 1.00
CA SER A 19 -21.80 5.47 0.40
C SER A 19 -22.42 4.09 0.14
N ASP A 20 -22.30 3.62 -1.09
CA ASP A 20 -22.71 2.26 -1.51
C ASP A 20 -21.78 1.18 -0.93
N HIS A 21 -20.66 1.57 -0.32
CA HIS A 21 -19.78 0.65 0.40
C HIS A 21 -20.28 0.39 1.82
N VAL A 22 -20.35 -0.89 2.18
CA VAL A 22 -20.76 -1.38 3.51
C VAL A 22 -19.53 -1.69 4.36
N PRO A 23 -19.48 -1.25 5.63
CA PRO A 23 -18.35 -1.58 6.50
C PRO A 23 -18.39 -3.06 6.89
N ILE A 24 -17.26 -3.76 6.73
CA ILE A 24 -17.06 -5.13 7.21
C ILE A 24 -16.16 -5.07 8.44
N SER A 25 -16.59 -5.69 9.54
CA SER A 25 -15.85 -5.77 10.80
C SER A 25 -15.56 -7.23 11.15
N VAL A 26 -14.30 -7.53 11.50
CA VAL A 26 -13.84 -8.88 11.86
C VAL A 26 -12.97 -8.82 13.11
N ILE A 27 -13.20 -9.71 14.07
CA ILE A 27 -12.31 -9.95 15.21
C ILE A 27 -11.66 -11.32 15.01
N LEU A 28 -10.32 -11.35 15.11
CA LEU A 28 -9.51 -12.54 14.92
C LEU A 28 -8.75 -12.87 16.20
N LYS A 29 -8.89 -14.09 16.69
CA LYS A 29 -8.06 -14.64 17.76
C LYS A 29 -6.71 -15.02 17.20
N CYS A 30 -5.66 -14.29 17.57
CA CYS A 30 -4.31 -14.60 17.13
C CYS A 30 -3.33 -14.61 18.30
N ASN A 31 -2.48 -15.64 18.36
CA ASN A 31 -1.33 -15.67 19.23
C ASN A 31 -0.23 -14.82 18.59
N ILE A 32 -0.25 -13.51 18.83
CA ILE A 32 0.80 -12.61 18.35
C ILE A 32 1.97 -12.68 19.33
N CYS A 33 3.05 -13.35 18.95
CA CYS A 33 4.36 -13.07 19.56
C CYS A 33 4.67 -11.59 19.31
N HIS A 34 4.81 -10.80 20.38
CA HIS A 34 5.15 -9.39 20.29
C HIS A 34 6.59 -9.25 19.80
N THR A 35 6.79 -9.31 18.49
CA THR A 35 7.94 -8.66 17.87
C THR A 35 7.63 -7.19 17.85
N GLU A 36 8.47 -6.39 18.50
CA GLU A 36 8.43 -4.94 18.37
C GLU A 36 8.36 -4.60 16.88
N ARG A 37 7.20 -4.11 16.42
CA ARG A 37 7.04 -3.64 15.05
C ARG A 37 7.86 -2.36 14.90
N LYS A 38 9.17 -2.52 14.65
CA LYS A 38 9.94 -1.46 14.01
C LYS A 38 9.24 -1.22 12.67
N SER A 39 8.60 -0.06 12.55
CA SER A 39 8.13 0.42 11.26
C SER A 39 9.36 0.53 10.37
N HIS A 40 9.61 -0.51 9.56
CA HIS A 40 10.59 -0.46 8.48
C HIS A 40 10.04 0.54 7.46
N LYS A 41 10.25 1.83 7.72
CA LYS A 41 9.78 2.93 6.86
C LYS A 41 10.43 2.91 5.48
N ASN A 42 11.51 2.14 5.32
CA ASN A 42 12.32 2.10 4.12
C ASN A 42 12.34 0.66 3.60
N PHE A 43 11.33 0.27 2.84
CA PHE A 43 11.46 -0.90 1.96
C PHE A 43 12.58 -0.60 0.96
N THR A 44 13.45 -1.58 0.73
CA THR A 44 14.46 -1.49 -0.33
C THR A 44 13.75 -1.27 -1.65
N GLN A 45 13.86 -0.06 -2.20
CA GLN A 45 13.26 0.25 -3.49
C GLN A 45 14.02 -0.53 -4.57
N LEU A 46 13.27 -1.14 -5.48
CA LEU A 46 13.80 -1.62 -6.75
C LEU A 46 14.31 -0.41 -7.53
N GLY A 47 15.44 -0.58 -8.23
CA GLY A 47 16.07 0.54 -8.96
C GLY A 47 15.19 1.10 -10.08
N VAL A 48 14.20 0.33 -10.52
CA VAL A 48 13.34 0.62 -11.67
C VAL A 48 11.88 0.30 -11.31
N LYS A 49 10.94 1.08 -11.87
CA LYS A 49 9.51 0.76 -11.79
C LYS A 49 9.10 -0.13 -12.95
N TYR A 50 8.43 -1.22 -12.64
CA TYR A 50 7.87 -2.13 -13.62
C TYR A 50 6.37 -1.93 -13.74
N ARG A 51 5.82 -2.09 -14.94
CA ARG A 51 4.39 -2.13 -15.20
C ARG A 51 4.02 -3.46 -15.82
N TRP A 52 2.98 -4.06 -15.26
CA TRP A 52 2.34 -5.24 -15.82
C TRP A 52 1.55 -4.86 -17.07
N GLU A 53 1.75 -5.60 -18.15
CA GLU A 53 0.94 -5.52 -19.38
C GLU A 53 0.22 -6.86 -19.59
N ASN A 54 -0.73 -6.90 -20.53
CA ASN A 54 -1.55 -8.09 -20.78
C ASN A 54 -0.69 -9.33 -21.11
N THR A 55 0.46 -9.14 -21.75
CA THR A 55 1.41 -10.24 -22.08
C THR A 55 2.41 -10.55 -20.98
N SER A 56 2.45 -9.77 -19.88
CA SER A 56 3.50 -9.90 -18.85
C SER A 56 3.44 -11.24 -18.14
N ARG A 57 2.25 -11.80 -17.95
CA ARG A 57 2.07 -13.12 -17.36
C ARG A 57 2.76 -14.20 -18.19
N ASP A 58 2.43 -14.28 -19.46
CA ASP A 58 2.93 -15.35 -20.34
C ASP A 58 4.45 -15.23 -20.52
N LYS A 59 4.95 -13.99 -20.69
CA LYS A 59 6.40 -13.71 -20.71
C LYS A 59 7.08 -14.10 -19.41
N MET A 60 6.45 -13.89 -18.25
CA MET A 60 7.05 -14.29 -16.98
C MET A 60 7.17 -15.81 -16.87
N ILE A 61 6.15 -16.55 -17.31
CA ILE A 61 6.17 -18.02 -17.34
C ILE A 61 7.29 -18.52 -18.28
N GLU A 62 7.41 -17.92 -19.46
CA GLU A 62 8.48 -18.23 -20.42
C GLU A 62 9.87 -17.95 -19.82
N VAL A 63 10.06 -16.78 -19.22
CA VAL A 63 11.33 -16.36 -18.61
C VAL A 63 11.70 -17.22 -17.41
N LEU A 64 10.73 -17.67 -16.60
CA LEU A 64 10.96 -18.66 -15.53
C LEU A 64 11.43 -20.00 -16.10
N GLY A 65 11.10 -20.29 -17.35
CA GLY A 65 11.58 -21.46 -18.08
C GLY A 65 13.04 -21.38 -18.50
N GLU A 66 13.63 -20.18 -18.58
CA GLU A 66 15.00 -19.97 -19.04
C GLU A 66 16.03 -20.57 -18.08
N ASN A 67 17.05 -21.23 -18.65
CA ASN A 67 18.14 -21.85 -17.87
C ASN A 67 18.86 -20.85 -16.97
N PHE A 68 19.02 -19.60 -17.42
CA PHE A 68 19.67 -18.54 -16.65
C PHE A 68 18.92 -18.25 -15.34
N ILE A 69 17.61 -18.05 -15.39
CA ILE A 69 16.80 -17.75 -14.21
C ILE A 69 16.71 -18.97 -13.29
N LYS A 70 16.55 -20.17 -13.86
CA LYS A 70 16.57 -21.42 -13.09
C LYS A 70 17.90 -21.59 -12.35
N GLN A 71 19.02 -21.24 -12.97
CA GLN A 71 20.32 -21.33 -12.31
C GLN A 71 20.42 -20.34 -11.16
N GLN A 72 20.00 -19.09 -11.34
CA GLN A 72 19.99 -18.11 -10.24
C GLN A 72 19.12 -18.54 -9.06
N ILE A 73 17.97 -19.18 -9.32
CA ILE A 73 17.10 -19.72 -8.26
C ILE A 73 17.81 -20.87 -7.52
N ARG A 74 18.42 -21.80 -8.25
CA ARG A 74 19.18 -22.91 -7.64
C ARG A 74 20.35 -22.40 -6.81
N ASP A 75 21.14 -21.48 -7.35
CA ASP A 75 22.28 -20.89 -6.64
C ASP A 75 21.83 -20.22 -5.33
N PHE A 76 20.65 -19.59 -5.33
CA PHE A 76 20.06 -19.01 -4.13
C PHE A 76 19.56 -20.06 -3.13
N GLU A 77 18.91 -21.13 -3.60
CA GLU A 77 18.43 -22.24 -2.77
C GLU A 77 19.59 -23.02 -2.12
N ASP A 78 20.69 -23.21 -2.86
CA ASP A 78 21.89 -23.93 -2.40
C ASP A 78 22.79 -23.04 -1.53
N SER A 79 22.59 -21.72 -1.55
CA SER A 79 23.39 -20.78 -0.77
C SER A 79 23.13 -20.89 0.73
N GLN A 80 24.21 -21.07 1.50
CA GLN A 80 24.19 -20.96 2.95
C GLN A 80 24.45 -19.50 3.35
N PHE A 81 23.42 -18.82 3.84
CA PHE A 81 23.55 -17.46 4.37
C PHE A 81 23.85 -17.51 5.86
N GLU A 82 24.86 -16.76 6.28
CA GLU A 82 25.19 -16.62 7.70
C GLU A 82 24.02 -15.97 8.46
N GLN A 83 23.80 -16.37 9.71
CA GLN A 83 22.80 -15.76 10.60
C GLN A 83 23.32 -14.44 11.20
N THR A 84 23.88 -13.58 10.35
CA THR A 84 24.39 -12.25 10.68
C THR A 84 23.64 -11.20 9.86
N PHE A 85 23.72 -9.92 10.25
CA PHE A 85 23.13 -8.84 9.45
C PHE A 85 23.68 -8.82 8.01
N SER A 86 24.98 -9.08 7.85
CA SER A 86 25.63 -9.21 6.54
C SER A 86 25.03 -10.36 5.70
N GLY A 87 24.80 -11.52 6.32
CA GLY A 87 24.17 -12.65 5.65
C GLY A 87 22.72 -12.37 5.23
N ILE A 88 21.95 -11.67 6.07
CA ILE A 88 20.58 -11.21 5.74
C ILE A 88 20.60 -10.22 4.58
N ASP A 89 21.50 -9.24 4.58
CA ASP A 89 21.62 -8.25 3.52
C ASP A 89 22.00 -8.91 2.19
N LYS A 90 22.91 -9.89 2.22
CA LYS A 90 23.29 -10.68 1.05
C LYS A 90 22.13 -11.49 0.50
N ALA A 91 21.41 -12.24 1.35
CA ALA A 91 20.23 -12.99 0.94
C ALA A 91 19.16 -12.08 0.31
N THR A 92 18.95 -10.91 0.92
CA THR A 92 17.97 -9.92 0.43
C THR A 92 18.41 -9.32 -0.92
N SER A 93 19.71 -9.10 -1.11
CA SER A 93 20.28 -8.64 -2.38
C SER A 93 20.13 -9.70 -3.48
N ASP A 94 20.45 -10.96 -3.18
CA ASP A 94 20.43 -12.05 -4.15
C ASP A 94 19.00 -12.34 -4.62
N ILE A 95 18.03 -12.40 -3.71
CA ILE A 95 16.62 -12.58 -4.08
C ILE A 95 16.07 -11.37 -4.85
N LYS A 96 16.49 -10.15 -4.49
CA LYS A 96 16.15 -8.94 -5.24
C LYS A 96 16.66 -9.02 -6.67
N ASN A 97 17.89 -9.47 -6.89
CA ASN A 97 18.49 -9.59 -8.22
C ASN A 97 17.73 -10.60 -9.10
N ILE A 98 17.23 -11.70 -8.52
CA ILE A 98 16.38 -12.66 -9.22
C ILE A 98 15.07 -11.97 -9.68
N PHE A 99 14.40 -11.25 -8.78
CA PHE A 99 13.18 -10.53 -9.13
C PHE A 99 13.40 -9.43 -10.17
N GLU A 100 14.50 -8.68 -10.08
CA GLU A 100 14.84 -7.67 -11.08
C GLU A 100 15.14 -8.31 -12.45
N SER A 101 15.83 -9.45 -12.47
CA SER A 101 16.11 -10.19 -13.71
C SER A 101 14.82 -10.69 -14.38
N LEU A 102 13.91 -11.26 -13.60
CA LEU A 102 12.57 -11.66 -14.04
C LEU A 102 11.77 -10.48 -14.58
N ALA A 103 11.70 -9.39 -13.81
CA ALA A 103 10.90 -8.22 -14.14
C ALA A 103 11.44 -7.49 -15.37
N ASN A 104 12.75 -7.41 -15.57
CA ASN A 104 13.37 -6.79 -16.74
C ASN A 104 13.00 -7.49 -18.05
N LYS A 105 12.79 -8.82 -18.02
CA LYS A 105 12.45 -9.61 -19.20
C LYS A 105 10.93 -9.76 -19.41
N SER A 106 10.14 -9.75 -18.34
CA SER A 106 8.69 -10.02 -18.40
C SER A 106 7.80 -8.77 -18.34
N CYS A 107 8.29 -7.68 -17.75
CA CYS A 107 7.53 -6.47 -17.50
C CYS A 107 8.04 -5.29 -18.31
N LYS A 108 7.18 -4.28 -18.49
CA LYS A 108 7.59 -3.02 -19.11
C LYS A 108 8.28 -2.13 -18.09
N ILE A 109 9.47 -1.66 -18.44
CA ILE A 109 10.19 -0.66 -17.66
C ILE A 109 9.52 0.70 -17.80
N VAL A 110 9.05 1.25 -16.69
CA VAL A 110 8.51 2.61 -16.59
C VAL A 110 9.63 3.54 -16.13
N ARG A 111 10.28 4.21 -17.10
CA ARG A 111 11.15 5.33 -16.78
C ARG A 111 10.29 6.48 -16.26
N TYR A 112 10.69 7.11 -15.16
CA TYR A 112 10.06 8.34 -14.71
C TYR A 112 10.16 9.37 -15.83
N LYS A 113 9.04 9.71 -16.47
CA LYS A 113 8.96 11.03 -17.10
C LYS A 113 9.09 12.01 -15.94
N LYS A 114 10.18 12.79 -15.89
CA LYS A 114 10.22 13.99 -15.03
C LYS A 114 8.92 14.72 -15.32
N TYR A 115 8.02 14.78 -14.33
CA TYR A 115 6.79 15.54 -14.46
C TYR A 115 7.26 16.98 -14.67
N LYS A 116 7.24 17.47 -15.91
CA LYS A 116 7.22 18.92 -16.12
C LYS A 116 5.98 19.35 -15.34
N GLN A 117 6.15 20.14 -14.28
CA GLN A 117 5.03 20.76 -13.60
C GLN A 117 4.29 21.56 -14.68
N LYS A 118 3.23 20.99 -15.24
CA LYS A 118 2.30 21.78 -16.03
C LYS A 118 1.72 22.74 -15.01
N ILE A 119 2.12 24.00 -15.08
CA ILE A 119 1.38 25.10 -14.49
C ILE A 119 -0.01 24.99 -15.11
N LEU A 120 -0.90 24.33 -14.37
CA LEU A 120 -2.29 24.18 -14.75
C LEU A 120 -2.91 25.56 -14.52
N ASN A 121 -2.90 26.39 -15.55
CA ASN A 121 -3.88 27.46 -15.70
C ASN A 121 -5.26 26.81 -15.91
N ARG A 122 -5.76 26.13 -14.88
CA ARG A 122 -7.13 25.66 -14.83
C ARG A 122 -7.93 26.75 -14.15
N LYS A 123 -8.73 27.48 -14.94
CA LYS A 123 -9.90 28.18 -14.40
C LYS A 123 -10.70 27.16 -13.58
N PRO A 124 -11.00 27.41 -12.30
CA PRO A 124 -11.64 26.40 -11.46
C PRO A 124 -13.12 26.35 -11.82
N TRP A 125 -13.57 25.25 -12.43
CA TRP A 125 -15.00 24.89 -12.44
C TRP A 125 -15.48 24.41 -11.06
N VAL A 126 -14.58 24.33 -10.08
CA VAL A 126 -14.86 23.94 -8.69
C VAL A 126 -14.08 24.90 -7.80
N ASP A 127 -14.79 25.64 -6.95
CA ASP A 127 -14.18 26.57 -6.01
C ASP A 127 -13.10 25.87 -5.19
N HIS A 128 -11.86 26.34 -5.32
CA HIS A 128 -10.73 25.81 -4.58
C HIS A 128 -11.00 25.85 -3.07
N GLU A 129 -11.72 26.88 -2.63
CA GLU A 129 -12.18 27.04 -1.24
C GLU A 129 -13.08 25.89 -0.79
N VAL A 130 -14.05 25.47 -1.61
CA VAL A 130 -14.94 24.35 -1.30
C VAL A 130 -14.17 23.04 -1.22
N ARG A 131 -13.22 22.82 -2.13
CA ARG A 131 -12.37 21.62 -2.11
C ARG A 131 -11.51 21.56 -0.85
N ASP A 132 -10.91 22.68 -0.46
CA ASP A 132 -9.98 22.73 0.67
C ASP A 132 -10.75 22.70 2.00
N LEU A 133 -11.97 23.25 2.03
CA LEU A 133 -12.92 23.08 3.13
C LEU A 133 -13.33 21.61 3.31
N LYS A 134 -13.66 20.89 2.22
CA LYS A 134 -13.97 19.44 2.27
C LYS A 134 -12.80 18.61 2.81
N LYS A 135 -11.56 18.91 2.38
CA LYS A 135 -10.36 18.25 2.93
C LYS A 135 -10.21 18.50 4.43
N THR A 136 -10.43 19.74 4.86
CA THR A 136 -10.33 20.15 6.27
C THR A 136 -11.36 19.43 7.14
N ILE A 137 -12.62 19.35 6.69
CA ILE A 137 -13.69 18.63 7.38
C ILE A 137 -13.34 17.13 7.51
N LYS A 138 -12.84 16.51 6.43
CA LYS A 138 -12.45 15.09 6.44
C LYS A 138 -11.33 14.81 7.44
N ALA A 139 -10.32 15.67 7.50
CA ALA A 139 -9.23 15.55 8.46
C ALA A 139 -9.71 15.72 9.91
N LYS A 140 -10.57 16.73 10.16
CA LYS A 140 -11.15 16.97 11.49
C LYS A 140 -12.09 15.84 11.94
N GLY A 141 -12.91 15.29 11.04
CA GLY A 141 -13.76 14.13 11.33
C GLY A 141 -12.95 12.86 11.62
N ALA A 142 -11.80 12.68 10.95
CA ALA A 142 -10.88 11.60 11.30
C ALA A 142 -10.26 11.76 12.69
N LYS A 143 -9.92 13.00 13.10
CA LYS A 143 -9.45 13.28 14.47
C LYS A 143 -10.54 13.09 15.52
N LEU A 144 -11.75 13.59 15.28
CA LEU A 144 -12.89 13.43 16.19
C LEU A 144 -13.26 11.95 16.41
N ARG A 145 -13.13 11.09 15.39
CA ARG A 145 -13.32 9.64 15.56
C ARG A 145 -12.29 8.98 16.48
N ARG A 146 -11.08 9.56 16.59
CA ARG A 146 -10.02 9.08 17.49
C ARG A 146 -10.19 9.65 18.90
N GLU A 147 -10.75 10.87 19.02
CA GLU A 147 -10.95 11.58 20.28
C GLU A 147 -12.40 12.09 20.41
N PRO A 148 -13.38 11.20 20.64
CA PRO A 148 -14.81 11.55 20.55
C PRO A 148 -15.31 12.49 21.67
N PHE A 149 -14.63 12.50 22.82
CA PHE A 149 -15.00 13.32 23.98
C PHE A 149 -14.35 14.71 23.97
N ASN A 150 -13.49 15.00 22.99
CA ASN A 150 -12.88 16.32 22.85
C ASN A 150 -13.91 17.32 22.31
N LEU A 151 -14.52 18.09 23.22
CA LEU A 151 -15.53 19.10 22.93
C LEU A 151 -15.05 20.17 21.95
N GLU A 152 -13.77 20.56 22.03
CA GLU A 152 -13.17 21.54 21.14
C GLU A 152 -13.11 21.02 19.70
N LEU A 153 -12.66 19.77 19.51
CA LEU A 153 -12.65 19.12 18.20
C LEU A 153 -14.06 18.96 17.62
N LYS A 154 -15.03 18.65 18.49
CA LYS A 154 -16.44 18.52 18.12
C LYS A 154 -17.01 19.85 17.62
N CYS A 155 -16.86 20.93 18.41
CA CYS A 155 -17.27 22.29 18.02
C CYS A 155 -16.58 22.72 16.72
N ASN A 156 -15.27 22.52 16.62
CA ASN A 156 -14.50 22.88 15.43
C ASN A 156 -14.95 22.12 14.17
N PHE A 157 -15.26 20.83 14.29
CA PHE A 157 -15.80 20.03 13.19
C PHE A 157 -17.15 20.57 12.71
N PHE A 158 -18.10 20.80 13.63
CA PHE A 158 -19.44 21.28 13.28
C PHE A 158 -19.42 22.68 12.67
N THR A 159 -18.58 23.59 13.17
CA THR A 159 -18.43 24.94 12.59
C THR A 159 -17.94 24.89 11.15
N HIS A 160 -17.00 24.00 10.83
CA HIS A 160 -16.49 23.85 9.46
C HIS A 160 -17.50 23.13 8.55
N ALA A 161 -18.21 22.13 9.08
CA ALA A 161 -19.28 21.45 8.35
C ALA A 161 -20.44 22.40 8.00
N LYS A 162 -20.77 23.35 8.87
CA LYS A 162 -21.81 24.37 8.63
C LYS A 162 -21.44 25.32 7.48
N LYS A 163 -20.15 25.63 7.30
CA LYS A 163 -19.67 26.47 6.18
C LYS A 163 -19.86 25.82 4.81
N LEU A 164 -19.97 24.48 4.73
CA LEU A 164 -20.16 23.74 3.48
C LEU A 164 -21.65 23.61 3.08
N LYS A 165 -22.58 23.91 4.00
CA LYS A 165 -24.03 23.82 3.77
C LYS A 165 -24.66 25.15 3.30
N LYS A 166 -23.87 26.23 3.23
CA LYS A 166 -24.25 27.47 2.55
C LYS A 166 -23.90 27.35 1.07
#